data_AF-A0AAD7INZ0-F1
#
_entry.id   AF-A0AAD7INZ0-F1
#
_cell.length_a   1.000
_cell.length_b   1.000
_cell.length_c   1.000
_cell.angle_alpha   90.00
_cell.angle_beta   90.00
_cell.angle_gamma   90.00
#
_symmetry.space_group_name_H-M   'P 1'
#
loop_
_entity.id
_entity.type
_entity.pdbx_description
1 polymer ?
#
loop_
_entity_poly.entity_id
_entity_poly.type
_entity_poly.pdbx_seq_one_letter_code
_entity_poly.pdbx_strand_id
1 'polypeptide(L)'
;MVRCLNKYGIGFETVHPSIEIQKGLPLWHHPGENRLKRQINNGEVANCIRDKHTIVTIGDGMILAQRLEDPLHENHASCECTACEEDRTVRGCDDPHACVRAAASRLGQILPKWIP
;
A
#
# COMPACT_ATOMS: atom_id res chain seq x y z
N MET A 1 -11.36 14.87 3.94
CA MET A 1 -10.57 15.64 4.93
C MET A 1 -9.16 15.97 4.42
N VAL A 2 -8.36 15.01 3.93
CA VAL A 2 -6.99 15.25 3.42
C VAL A 2 -6.91 16.24 2.23
N ARG A 3 -7.89 16.22 1.31
CA ARG A 3 -7.94 17.21 0.20
C ARG A 3 -8.04 18.67 0.67
N CYS A 4 -8.72 18.94 1.80
CA CYS A 4 -8.81 20.29 2.33
C CYS A 4 -7.44 20.79 2.84
N LEU A 5 -6.67 19.92 3.48
CA LEU A 5 -5.32 20.25 3.96
C LEU A 5 -4.41 20.71 2.82
N ASN A 6 -4.46 20.00 1.69
CA ASN A 6 -3.70 20.39 0.50
C ASN A 6 -4.13 21.75 -0.06
N LYS A 7 -5.42 22.06 -0.05
CA LYS A 7 -5.94 23.36 -0.52
C LYS A 7 -5.41 24.53 0.32
N TYR A 8 -5.26 24.32 1.62
CA TYR A 8 -4.88 25.38 2.58
C TYR A 8 -3.43 25.30 3.05
N GLY A 9 -2.61 24.40 2.49
CA GLY A 9 -1.20 24.24 2.87
C GLY A 9 -0.99 23.74 4.32
N ILE A 10 -1.99 23.08 4.90
CA ILE A 10 -1.96 22.61 6.28
C ILE A 10 -1.38 21.18 6.29
N GLY A 11 -0.47 20.90 7.20
CA GLY A 11 0.11 19.57 7.42
C GLY A 11 -0.23 19.04 8.81
N PHE A 12 -0.25 17.71 8.95
CA PHE A 12 -0.23 17.11 10.28
C PHE A 12 1.21 17.11 10.79
N GLU A 13 1.39 17.68 11.97
CA GLU A 13 2.66 17.65 12.69
C GLU A 13 2.49 16.81 13.96
N THR A 14 3.35 15.83 14.12
CA THR A 14 3.46 14.98 15.30
C THR A 14 4.94 14.75 15.54
N VAL A 15 5.35 14.86 16.80
CA VAL A 15 6.74 14.72 17.20
C VAL A 15 7.17 13.27 16.97
N HIS A 16 6.58 12.31 17.68
CA HIS A 16 6.81 10.88 17.50
C HIS A 16 5.45 10.12 17.46
N PRO A 17 4.90 9.81 16.28
CA PRO A 17 3.69 9.00 16.20
C PRO A 17 3.98 7.56 16.65
N SER A 18 3.06 6.93 17.38
CA SER A 18 3.21 5.52 17.75
C SER A 18 3.06 4.61 16.53
N ILE A 19 3.60 3.38 16.63
CA ILE A 19 3.52 2.38 15.57
C ILE A 19 2.05 2.06 15.23
N GLU A 20 1.16 1.98 16.22
CA GLU A 20 -0.26 1.72 15.98
C GLU A 20 -0.90 2.85 15.17
N ILE A 21 -0.55 4.11 15.48
CA ILE A 21 -1.05 5.27 14.73
C ILE A 21 -0.54 5.22 13.30
N GLN A 22 0.77 5.00 13.10
CA GLN A 22 1.35 4.93 11.76
C GLN A 22 0.69 3.83 10.92
N LYS A 23 0.53 2.62 11.46
CA LYS A 23 -0.14 1.51 10.77
C LYS A 23 -1.60 1.81 10.45
N GLY A 24 -2.30 2.55 11.31
CA GLY A 24 -3.71 2.92 11.11
C GLY A 24 -3.95 4.06 10.11
N LEU A 25 -2.90 4.74 9.63
CA LEU A 25 -3.05 5.81 8.65
C LEU A 25 -3.41 5.27 7.26
N PRO A 26 -4.12 6.06 6.42
CA PRO A 26 -4.51 5.63 5.08
C PRO A 26 -3.32 5.43 4.14
N LEU A 27 -3.19 4.28 3.49
CA LEU A 27 -2.13 4.04 2.49
C LEU A 27 -2.25 5.00 1.27
N TRP A 28 -3.49 5.33 0.92
CA TRP A 28 -3.84 6.10 -0.28
C TRP A 28 -4.06 7.57 0.04
N HIS A 29 -3.62 8.46 -0.87
CA HIS A 29 -3.76 9.90 -0.68
C HIS A 29 -3.22 10.35 0.70
N HIS A 30 -2.12 9.75 1.13
CA HIS A 30 -1.58 9.86 2.48
C HIS A 30 -1.04 11.29 2.73
N PRO A 31 -1.24 11.89 3.93
CA PRO A 31 -0.79 13.25 4.22
C PRO A 31 0.73 13.43 4.10
N GLY A 32 1.49 12.38 4.42
CA GLY A 32 2.94 12.30 4.29
C GLY A 32 3.44 11.76 2.94
N GLU A 33 2.68 11.88 1.86
CA GLU A 33 3.16 11.52 0.51
C GLU A 33 4.39 12.35 0.10
N ASN A 34 5.40 11.70 -0.45
CA ASN A 34 6.53 12.35 -1.08
C ASN A 34 6.09 12.96 -2.42
N ARG A 35 5.77 14.26 -2.40
CA ARG A 35 5.28 15.02 -3.57
C ARG A 35 6.29 15.17 -4.71
N LEU A 36 7.57 14.86 -4.47
CA LEU A 36 8.59 14.85 -5.51
C LEU A 36 8.51 13.60 -6.40
N LYS A 37 7.81 12.55 -5.95
CA LYS A 37 7.61 11.32 -6.72
C LYS A 37 6.23 11.33 -7.40
N ARG A 38 6.14 10.70 -8.58
CA ARG A 38 4.87 10.44 -9.26
C ARG A 38 4.03 9.46 -8.41
N GLN A 39 2.86 9.89 -7.96
CA GLN A 39 1.98 9.07 -7.13
C GLN A 39 1.32 7.94 -7.93
N ILE A 40 1.30 6.73 -7.38
CA ILE A 40 0.70 5.54 -8.00
C ILE A 40 -0.68 5.16 -7.42
N ASN A 41 -1.51 6.17 -7.13
CA ASN A 41 -2.79 5.97 -6.44
C ASN A 41 -3.94 5.48 -7.36
N ASN A 42 -3.84 5.73 -8.68
CA ASN A 42 -4.98 5.64 -9.60
C ASN A 42 -4.79 4.62 -10.75
N GLY A 43 -3.72 3.83 -10.73
CA GLY A 43 -3.49 2.79 -11.75
C GLY A 43 -4.40 1.59 -11.56
N GLU A 44 -4.49 0.72 -12.58
CA GLU A 44 -5.29 -0.52 -12.52
C GLU A 44 -4.89 -1.40 -11.34
N VAL A 45 -3.59 -1.58 -11.11
CA VAL A 45 -3.07 -2.33 -9.96
C VAL A 45 -3.47 -1.66 -8.63
N ALA A 46 -3.46 -0.33 -8.56
CA ALA A 46 -3.89 0.38 -7.35
C ALA A 46 -5.39 0.24 -7.09
N ASN A 47 -6.21 0.17 -8.15
CA ASN A 47 -7.63 -0.14 -8.04
C ASN A 47 -7.83 -1.60 -7.59
N CYS A 48 -7.08 -2.55 -8.17
CA CYS A 48 -7.11 -3.96 -7.73
C CYS A 48 -6.81 -4.09 -6.23
N ILE A 49 -5.75 -3.44 -5.75
CA ILE A 49 -5.36 -3.47 -4.33
C ILE A 49 -6.48 -2.91 -3.44
N ARG A 50 -7.17 -1.84 -3.86
CA ARG A 50 -8.27 -1.24 -3.09
C ARG A 50 -9.55 -2.05 -3.14
N ASP A 51 -9.91 -2.55 -4.32
CA ASP A 51 -11.24 -3.07 -4.59
C ASP A 51 -11.30 -4.59 -4.40
N LYS A 52 -10.26 -5.33 -4.83
CA LYS A 52 -10.15 -6.79 -4.69
C LYS A 52 -9.43 -7.21 -3.40
N HIS A 53 -8.32 -6.53 -3.05
CA HIS A 53 -7.57 -6.84 -1.83
C HIS A 53 -8.06 -6.09 -0.59
N THR A 54 -8.97 -5.12 -0.75
CA THR A 54 -9.57 -4.33 0.35
C THR A 54 -8.55 -3.64 1.26
N ILE A 55 -7.40 -3.24 0.70
CA ILE A 55 -6.30 -2.64 1.45
C ILE A 55 -6.51 -1.12 1.55
N VAL A 56 -6.58 -0.61 2.78
CA VAL A 56 -6.89 0.80 3.06
C VAL A 56 -5.80 1.47 3.88
N THR A 57 -5.18 0.75 4.80
CA THR A 57 -4.23 1.31 5.77
C THR A 57 -2.77 0.97 5.44
N ILE A 58 -1.83 1.69 6.05
CA ILE A 58 -0.39 1.39 5.97
C ILE A 58 -0.13 -0.03 6.47
N GLY A 59 -0.76 -0.43 7.58
CA GLY A 59 -0.65 -1.78 8.12
C GLY A 59 -1.06 -2.86 7.12
N ASP A 60 -2.21 -2.69 6.47
CA ASP A 60 -2.68 -3.61 5.42
C ASP A 60 -1.66 -3.70 4.27
N GLY A 61 -1.14 -2.55 3.84
CA GLY A 61 -0.14 -2.47 2.78
C GLY A 61 1.17 -3.18 3.15
N MET A 62 1.61 -3.06 4.41
CA MET A 62 2.81 -3.75 4.91
C MET A 62 2.62 -5.26 4.92
N ILE A 63 1.45 -5.75 5.38
CA ILE A 63 1.14 -7.19 5.37
C ILE A 63 1.18 -7.73 3.94
N LEU A 64 0.60 -7.00 2.97
CA LEU A 64 0.67 -7.42 1.57
C LEU A 64 2.11 -7.40 1.03
N ALA A 65 2.88 -6.34 1.32
CA ALA A 65 4.25 -6.19 0.84
C ALA A 65 5.22 -7.21 1.45
N GLN A 66 4.96 -7.67 2.69
CA GLN A 66 5.77 -8.67 3.38
C GLN A 66 5.83 -10.01 2.62
N ARG A 67 4.87 -10.29 1.74
CA ARG A 67 4.89 -11.49 0.89
C ARG A 67 6.10 -11.55 -0.06
N LEU A 68 6.77 -10.42 -0.33
CA LEU A 68 8.04 -10.43 -1.07
C LEU A 68 9.17 -11.15 -0.33
N GLU A 69 9.04 -11.32 0.98
CA GLU A 69 10.02 -12.00 1.84
C GLU A 69 9.68 -13.48 2.05
N ASP A 70 8.50 -13.93 1.59
CA ASP A 70 8.09 -15.33 1.68
C ASP A 70 8.96 -16.20 0.74
N PRO A 71 9.67 -17.22 1.25
CA PRO A 71 10.49 -18.10 0.43
C PRO A 71 9.71 -18.87 -0.64
N LEU A 72 8.40 -19.04 -0.47
CA LEU A 72 7.52 -19.72 -1.43
C LEU A 72 6.97 -18.76 -2.50
N HIS A 73 7.15 -17.44 -2.33
CA HIS A 73 6.68 -16.45 -3.29
C HIS A 73 7.66 -16.28 -4.45
N GLU A 74 7.10 -16.28 -5.66
CA GLU A 74 7.87 -16.19 -6.90
C GLU A 74 7.56 -14.89 -7.65
N ASN A 75 8.52 -14.45 -8.47
CA ASN A 75 8.47 -13.15 -9.15
C ASN A 75 7.67 -13.18 -10.47
N HIS A 76 6.46 -13.76 -10.47
CA HIS A 76 5.57 -13.79 -11.63
C HIS A 76 4.08 -13.90 -11.25
N ALA A 77 3.20 -13.54 -12.19
CA ALA A 77 1.74 -13.49 -12.00
C ALA A 77 1.12 -14.84 -11.60
N SER A 78 1.70 -15.94 -12.09
CA SER A 78 1.25 -17.32 -11.83
C SER A 78 1.91 -17.98 -10.61
N CYS A 79 2.51 -17.21 -9.69
CA CYS A 79 3.13 -17.77 -8.47
C CYS A 79 2.15 -18.71 -7.73
N GLU A 80 2.59 -19.92 -7.40
CA GLU A 80 1.75 -20.98 -6.82
C GLU A 80 1.71 -20.96 -5.29
N CYS A 81 2.26 -19.92 -4.64
CA CYS A 81 2.14 -19.80 -3.19
C CYS A 81 0.68 -19.64 -2.78
N THR A 82 0.32 -20.16 -1.60
CA THR A 82 -1.08 -20.19 -1.11
C THR A 82 -1.74 -18.82 -1.15
N ALA A 83 -0.99 -17.76 -0.79
CA ALA A 83 -1.52 -16.40 -0.79
C ALA A 83 -1.83 -15.87 -2.20
N CYS A 84 -0.99 -16.16 -3.19
CA CYS A 84 -1.24 -15.77 -4.58
C CYS A 84 -2.36 -16.61 -5.21
N GLU A 85 -2.47 -17.89 -4.85
CA GLU A 85 -3.58 -18.74 -5.29
C GLU A 85 -4.92 -18.26 -4.73
N GLU A 86 -4.99 -17.93 -3.43
CA GLU A 86 -6.19 -17.34 -2.83
C GLU A 86 -6.56 -16.00 -3.48
N ASP A 87 -5.59 -15.14 -3.75
CA ASP A 87 -5.87 -13.85 -4.40
C ASP A 87 -6.46 -14.05 -5.81
N ARG A 88 -5.98 -15.04 -6.57
CA ARG A 88 -6.54 -15.37 -7.89
C ARG A 88 -7.94 -15.97 -7.79
N THR A 89 -8.11 -16.98 -6.93
CA THR A 89 -9.33 -17.81 -6.90
C THR A 89 -10.46 -17.18 -6.10
N VAL A 90 -10.16 -16.51 -4.98
CA VAL A 90 -11.15 -15.94 -4.06
C VAL A 90 -11.39 -14.46 -4.36
N ARG A 91 -10.32 -13.70 -4.61
CA ARG A 91 -10.42 -12.24 -4.84
C ARG A 91 -10.53 -11.87 -6.31
N GLY A 92 -10.33 -12.81 -7.22
CA GLY A 92 -10.34 -12.58 -8.66
C GLY A 92 -9.20 -11.67 -9.13
N CYS A 93 -8.07 -11.62 -8.43
CA CYS A 93 -6.90 -10.85 -8.83
C CYS A 93 -6.16 -11.55 -9.97
N ASP A 94 -5.88 -10.85 -11.07
CA ASP A 94 -5.25 -11.46 -12.25
C ASP A 94 -3.72 -11.59 -12.09
N ASP A 95 -3.11 -10.67 -11.35
CA ASP A 95 -1.66 -10.64 -11.09
C ASP A 95 -1.38 -10.23 -9.62
N PRO A 96 -1.40 -11.20 -8.68
CA PRO A 96 -1.09 -10.94 -7.29
C PRO A 96 0.33 -10.40 -7.08
N HIS A 97 1.30 -10.85 -7.89
CA HIS A 97 2.68 -10.40 -7.79
C HIS A 97 2.81 -8.89 -8.10
N ALA A 98 2.14 -8.42 -9.14
CA ALA A 98 2.07 -6.98 -9.45
C ALA A 98 1.44 -6.18 -8.30
N CYS A 99 0.40 -6.72 -7.65
CA CYS A 99 -0.25 -6.07 -6.51
C CYS A 99 0.69 -5.95 -5.30
N VAL A 100 1.41 -7.03 -4.97
CA VAL A 100 2.41 -7.04 -3.89
C VAL A 100 3.52 -6.01 -4.16
N ARG A 101 4.05 -5.96 -5.39
CA ARG A 101 5.08 -4.98 -5.77
C ARG A 101 4.58 -3.55 -5.74
N ALA A 102 3.36 -3.31 -6.22
CA ALA A 102 2.76 -1.98 -6.20
C ALA A 102 2.50 -1.52 -4.76
N ALA A 103 2.12 -2.41 -3.84
CA ALA A 103 1.99 -2.09 -2.42
C ALA A 103 3.33 -1.69 -1.80
N ALA A 104 4.41 -2.46 -2.04
CA ALA A 104 5.75 -2.12 -1.59
C ALA A 104 6.24 -0.77 -2.17
N SER A 105 6.02 -0.55 -3.47
CA SER A 105 6.35 0.71 -4.14
C SER A 105 5.57 1.88 -3.52
N ARG A 106 4.29 1.67 -3.21
CA ARG A 106 3.41 2.67 -2.63
C ARG A 106 3.84 3.08 -1.22
N LEU A 107 4.21 2.12 -0.37
CA LEU A 107 4.81 2.39 0.94
C LEU A 107 6.09 3.23 0.80
N GLY A 108 6.95 2.92 -0.18
CA GLY A 108 8.16 3.70 -0.49
C GLY A 108 7.92 5.12 -1.06
N GLN A 109 6.66 5.52 -1.28
CA GLN A 109 6.27 6.89 -1.61
C GLN A 109 5.81 7.71 -0.41
N ILE A 110 5.67 7.09 0.77
CA ILE A 110 5.35 7.78 2.01
C ILE A 110 6.66 8.18 2.71
N LEU A 111 6.71 9.36 3.29
CA LEU A 111 7.89 9.85 4.00
C LEU A 111 8.19 8.96 5.22
N PRO A 112 9.48 8.70 5.54
CA PRO A 112 9.87 7.78 6.62
C PRO A 112 9.24 8.07 7.98
N LYS A 113 8.96 9.34 8.29
CA LYS A 113 8.25 9.76 9.51
C LYS A 113 6.93 9.02 9.76
N TRP A 114 6.25 8.61 8.70
CA TRP A 114 4.91 8.02 8.75
C TRP A 114 4.88 6.53 8.45
N ILE A 115 6.04 5.93 8.19
CA ILE A 115 6.20 4.49 8.00
C ILE A 115 6.77 3.92 9.31
N PRO A 116 6.20 2.83 9.86
CA PRO A 116 6.76 2.13 11.01
C PRO A 116 8.19 1.63 10.83
#